data_AF-A0AAQ0HLJ0-F1
#
_entry.id   AF-A0AAQ0HLJ0-F1
#
_cell.length_a   1.000
_cell.length_b   1.000
_cell.length_c   1.000
_cell.angle_alpha   90.00
_cell.angle_beta   90.00
_cell.angle_gamma   90.00
#
_symmetry.space_group_name_H-M   'P 1'
#
loop_
_entity.id
_entity.type
_entity.pdbx_description
1 polymer ?
#
loop_
_entity_poly.entity_id
_entity_poly.type
_entity_poly.pdbx_seq_one_letter_code
_entity_poly.pdbx_strand_id
1 'polypeptide(L)'
;MFALSRRMAISVILPLAAGLAPMAALAQDPSQMPPPPVTVVTLHAQDVALTTTLPGRVTASAEAEVRPQVNGIVTERLFDEGSHVKVGDPLFRIDATTYQAAVAQAEAAVAQARAQAEAARREAERVGALRDRRVASESTTDNAIAARDSAEAAVKVAEAQLQTARIELERTTIRAELDGEIGLAQTSQGVLVTASQPTPLAVIRKLDPVHVDVTQSAAELIRFRREMAAQSAESQSDRKVTLRLADGTEYDQEGRLTAAEPYVNETTGVVTLRLAFANPDRTLLPGMYVQAVVQQATAQNVILAPQEGVSRDRRGQPIALVVNADNAVEQRQLTILQDMGNSWIVSEGLHDGDRIVVEGLQKIGPGMTVTPEERQAAAAEAAQDGAAEGAAPEAGTGADASASAGEQPAPEAGNAEQPAEESAEQPADQPAAEGAGAESATETGAGQPAN
;
A
#
# COMPACT_ATOMS: atom_id res chain seq x y z
N MET A 1 1.78 38.90 -66.31
CA MET A 1 1.48 39.70 -67.51
C MET A 1 2.72 39.62 -68.41
N PHE A 2 2.58 39.03 -69.60
CA PHE A 2 3.47 39.11 -70.79
C PHE A 2 4.99 38.84 -70.60
N ALA A 3 5.53 37.74 -71.11
CA ALA A 3 5.81 37.45 -72.52
C ALA A 3 6.91 38.33 -73.16
N LEU A 4 7.91 37.63 -73.68
CA LEU A 4 8.58 37.85 -74.97
C LEU A 4 9.55 39.05 -75.17
N SER A 5 10.81 38.66 -75.38
CA SER A 5 11.49 38.73 -76.69
C SER A 5 12.49 39.85 -77.00
N ARG A 6 13.43 39.46 -77.89
CA ARG A 6 14.31 40.25 -78.79
C ARG A 6 15.65 40.64 -78.14
N ARG A 7 16.82 40.56 -78.78
CA ARG A 7 17.25 40.77 -80.19
C ARG A 7 18.55 39.96 -80.41
N MET A 8 18.73 39.12 -81.44
CA MET A 8 18.99 39.36 -82.89
C MET A 8 20.42 39.83 -83.24
N ALA A 9 21.12 38.95 -84.00
CA ALA A 9 22.17 39.13 -85.04
C ALA A 9 23.50 39.83 -84.68
N ILE A 10 24.63 39.10 -84.60
CA ILE A 10 25.55 38.65 -85.68
C ILE A 10 26.30 39.80 -86.36
N SER A 11 27.60 39.91 -86.06
CA SER A 11 28.63 40.48 -86.93
C SER A 11 29.96 39.75 -86.73
N VAL A 12 30.67 39.64 -87.84
CA VAL A 12 31.75 38.71 -88.18
C VAL A 12 33.12 39.35 -87.91
N ILE A 13 34.17 38.51 -87.85
CA ILE A 13 35.58 38.72 -88.27
C ILE A 13 36.65 38.50 -87.16
N LEU A 14 37.31 37.34 -87.27
CA LEU A 14 38.64 36.87 -86.78
C LEU A 14 39.78 37.58 -87.59
N PRO A 15 41.11 37.54 -87.31
CA PRO A 15 41.89 36.79 -86.29
C PRO A 15 43.04 37.56 -85.59
N LEU A 16 43.54 37.05 -84.45
CA LEU A 16 44.96 37.19 -84.07
C LEU A 16 45.40 36.13 -83.06
N ALA A 17 46.58 35.56 -83.29
CA ALA A 17 47.18 34.42 -82.60
C ALA A 17 47.99 34.79 -81.35
N ALA A 18 47.99 33.91 -80.34
CA ALA A 18 49.12 33.58 -79.46
C ALA A 18 48.76 32.39 -78.56
N GLY A 19 49.63 31.38 -78.50
CA GLY A 19 49.34 30.05 -77.96
C GLY A 19 49.29 29.91 -76.44
N LEU A 20 48.64 28.83 -76.00
CA LEU A 20 48.83 28.17 -74.71
C LEU A 20 48.53 26.66 -74.88
N ALA A 21 49.41 25.82 -74.38
CA ALA A 21 49.39 24.36 -74.50
C ALA A 21 48.19 23.70 -73.78
N PRO A 22 47.75 22.48 -74.20
CA PRO A 22 46.65 21.77 -73.56
C PRO A 22 47.15 21.11 -72.28
N MET A 23 46.77 21.65 -71.12
CA MET A 23 46.99 20.99 -69.84
C MET A 23 45.89 19.94 -69.65
N ALA A 24 46.28 18.67 -69.78
CA ALA A 24 45.44 17.53 -69.47
C ALA A 24 45.01 17.59 -68.01
N ALA A 25 43.71 17.80 -67.76
CA ALA A 25 43.12 17.62 -66.46
C ALA A 25 43.06 16.12 -66.16
N LEU A 26 44.02 15.65 -65.37
CA LEU A 26 44.00 14.36 -64.70
C LEU A 26 42.75 14.32 -63.80
N ALA A 27 41.84 13.42 -64.13
CA ALA A 27 40.79 12.98 -63.23
C ALA A 27 41.45 12.41 -61.98
N GLN A 28 41.16 13.00 -60.82
CA GLN A 28 41.52 12.41 -59.53
C GLN A 28 40.64 11.18 -59.30
N ASP A 29 41.28 10.03 -59.20
CA ASP A 29 40.71 8.82 -58.61
C ASP A 29 40.11 9.17 -57.24
N PRO A 30 38.86 8.80 -56.92
CA PRO A 30 38.35 8.90 -55.58
C PRO A 30 39.13 7.91 -54.72
N SER A 31 40.15 8.41 -54.02
CA SER A 31 40.83 7.74 -52.93
C SER A 31 39.80 7.05 -52.04
N GLN A 32 39.86 5.72 -52.01
CA GLN A 32 39.12 4.88 -51.08
C GLN A 32 39.51 5.34 -49.66
N MET A 33 38.66 6.15 -49.03
CA MET A 33 38.76 6.40 -47.60
C MET A 33 38.71 5.02 -46.91
N PRO A 34 39.66 4.72 -46.00
CA PRO A 34 39.59 3.49 -45.21
C PRO A 34 38.20 3.39 -44.55
N PRO A 35 37.58 2.20 -44.56
CA PRO A 35 36.27 2.01 -43.95
C PRO A 35 36.32 2.47 -42.49
N PRO A 36 35.39 3.34 -42.06
CA PRO A 36 35.46 3.92 -40.72
C PRO A 36 35.38 2.80 -39.66
N PRO A 37 36.21 2.86 -38.60
CA PRO A 37 36.14 1.91 -37.51
C PRO A 37 34.86 2.15 -36.71
N VAL A 38 34.19 1.06 -36.33
CA VAL A 38 32.98 1.10 -35.50
C VAL A 38 33.05 0.06 -34.40
N THR A 39 32.62 0.44 -33.19
CA THR A 39 32.56 -0.49 -32.07
C THR A 39 31.27 -1.31 -32.19
N VAL A 40 31.38 -2.63 -32.17
CA VAL A 40 30.25 -3.57 -32.22
C VAL A 40 30.15 -4.43 -30.97
N VAL A 41 28.93 -4.85 -30.64
CA VAL A 41 28.64 -5.86 -29.62
C VAL A 41 27.95 -7.04 -30.30
N THR A 42 28.45 -8.25 -30.09
CA THR A 42 27.81 -9.48 -30.56
C THR A 42 26.69 -9.85 -29.60
N LEU A 43 25.49 -10.03 -30.13
CA LEU A 43 24.29 -10.29 -29.35
C LEU A 43 24.05 -11.79 -29.20
N HIS A 44 23.54 -12.19 -28.03
CA HIS A 44 23.18 -13.57 -27.74
C HIS A 44 21.71 -13.69 -27.34
N ALA A 45 21.05 -14.73 -27.84
CA ALA A 45 19.69 -15.07 -27.42
C ALA A 45 19.70 -15.64 -26.01
N GLN A 46 18.84 -15.11 -25.15
CA GLN A 46 18.67 -15.60 -23.79
C GLN A 46 17.21 -15.51 -23.35
N ASP A 47 16.82 -16.38 -22.43
CA ASP A 47 15.49 -16.35 -21.82
C ASP A 47 15.48 -15.31 -20.70
N VAL A 48 14.52 -14.39 -20.77
CA VAL A 48 14.44 -13.26 -19.84
C VAL A 48 13.05 -13.19 -19.21
N ALA A 49 13.02 -13.06 -17.88
CA ALA A 49 11.80 -12.82 -17.13
C ALA A 49 11.34 -11.37 -17.32
N LEU A 50 10.13 -11.18 -17.83
CA LEU A 50 9.46 -9.88 -17.88
C LEU A 50 8.87 -9.59 -16.50
N THR A 51 9.44 -8.61 -15.82
CA THR A 51 9.01 -8.17 -14.49
C THR A 51 8.38 -6.79 -14.56
N THR A 52 7.30 -6.58 -13.82
CA THR A 52 6.72 -5.26 -13.59
C THR A 52 6.86 -4.90 -12.12
N THR A 53 7.35 -3.69 -11.86
CA THR A 53 7.42 -3.15 -10.50
C THR A 53 6.14 -2.38 -10.20
N LEU A 54 5.41 -2.82 -9.18
CA LEU A 54 4.17 -2.19 -8.73
C LEU A 54 4.39 -1.53 -7.37
N PRO A 55 4.01 -0.25 -7.19
CA PRO A 55 4.05 0.38 -5.89
C PRO A 55 2.99 -0.23 -4.97
N GLY A 56 3.32 -0.39 -3.70
CA GLY A 56 2.39 -0.90 -2.71
C GLY A 56 2.68 -0.46 -1.29
N ARG A 57 1.77 -0.85 -0.40
CA ARG A 57 1.90 -0.64 1.05
C ARG A 57 1.67 -1.93 1.80
N VAL A 58 2.48 -2.15 2.83
CA VAL A 58 2.30 -3.27 3.76
C VAL A 58 1.06 -3.00 4.63
N THR A 59 0.22 -4.00 4.79
CA THR A 59 -0.95 -4.00 5.68
C THR A 59 -0.90 -5.22 6.60
N ALA A 60 -1.42 -5.08 7.82
CA ALA A 60 -1.51 -6.22 8.74
C ALA A 60 -2.46 -7.28 8.16
N SER A 61 -2.20 -8.56 8.42
CA SER A 61 -3.11 -9.61 7.95
C SER A 61 -4.48 -9.55 8.63
N ALA A 62 -4.46 -9.16 9.91
CA ALA A 62 -5.63 -8.85 10.69
C ALA A 62 -5.29 -7.69 11.64
N GLU A 63 -6.26 -6.80 11.85
CA GLU A 63 -6.18 -5.70 12.80
C GLU A 63 -7.46 -5.72 13.65
N ALA A 64 -7.30 -5.59 14.97
CA ALA A 64 -8.40 -5.51 15.92
C ALA A 64 -8.23 -4.26 16.78
N GLU A 65 -9.20 -3.37 16.68
CA GLU A 65 -9.26 -2.17 17.50
C GLU A 65 -9.91 -2.50 18.85
N VAL A 66 -9.17 -2.31 19.93
CA VAL A 66 -9.65 -2.60 21.28
C VAL A 66 -10.52 -1.45 21.75
N ARG A 67 -11.83 -1.68 21.85
CA ARG A 67 -12.83 -0.66 22.23
C ARG A 67 -13.57 -1.09 23.49
N PRO A 68 -13.90 -0.15 24.39
CA PRO A 68 -14.68 -0.45 25.59
C PRO A 68 -16.12 -0.80 25.21
N GLN A 69 -16.67 -1.84 25.85
CA GLN A 69 -18.09 -2.23 25.69
C GLN A 69 -18.98 -1.72 26.82
N VAL A 70 -18.37 -1.19 27.88
CA VAL A 70 -19.03 -0.64 29.08
C VAL A 70 -18.41 0.71 29.45
N ASN A 71 -19.16 1.51 30.20
CA ASN A 71 -18.70 2.82 30.64
C ASN A 71 -17.91 2.69 31.95
N GLY A 72 -16.95 3.59 32.16
CA GLY A 72 -16.30 3.69 33.46
C GLY A 72 -14.88 4.25 33.36
N ILE A 73 -14.21 4.33 34.50
CA ILE A 73 -12.85 4.84 34.57
C ILE A 73 -11.88 3.68 34.35
N VAL A 74 -10.87 3.86 33.50
CA VAL A 74 -9.79 2.88 33.34
C VAL A 74 -8.95 2.88 34.61
N THR A 75 -9.01 1.80 35.36
CA THR A 75 -8.28 1.63 36.63
C THR A 75 -6.86 1.16 36.43
N GLU A 76 -6.60 0.26 35.48
CA GLU A 76 -5.28 -0.33 35.26
C GLU A 76 -5.08 -0.71 33.77
N ARG A 77 -3.83 -0.61 33.31
CA ARG A 77 -3.34 -1.21 32.06
C ARG A 77 -2.55 -2.47 32.42
N LEU A 78 -2.86 -3.59 31.78
CA LEU A 78 -2.40 -4.94 32.15
C LEU A 78 -1.48 -5.58 31.10
N PHE A 79 -1.00 -4.80 30.13
CA PHE A 79 -0.05 -5.25 29.08
C PHE A 79 1.10 -4.26 28.95
N ASP A 80 2.23 -4.70 28.43
CA ASP A 80 3.34 -3.84 28.03
C ASP A 80 3.17 -3.37 26.58
N GLU A 81 3.38 -2.08 26.33
CA GLU A 81 3.22 -1.52 24.98
C GLU A 81 4.24 -2.13 24.01
N GLY A 82 3.77 -2.52 22.81
CA GLY A 82 4.62 -3.19 21.82
C GLY A 82 4.90 -4.67 22.11
N SER A 83 4.22 -5.28 23.10
CA SER A 83 4.36 -6.71 23.40
C SER A 83 3.40 -7.58 22.58
N HIS A 84 3.72 -8.87 22.53
CA HIS A 84 2.86 -9.89 21.93
C HIS A 84 1.75 -10.29 22.91
N VAL A 85 0.50 -10.25 22.44
CA VAL A 85 -0.69 -10.63 23.21
C VAL A 85 -1.44 -11.78 22.54
N LYS A 86 -2.00 -12.67 23.36
CA LYS A 86 -2.82 -13.80 22.90
C LYS A 86 -4.30 -13.50 23.10
N VAL A 87 -5.14 -14.25 22.38
CA VAL A 87 -6.59 -14.19 22.57
C VAL A 87 -6.95 -14.51 24.02
N GLY A 88 -7.72 -13.62 24.66
CA GLY A 88 -8.18 -13.72 26.04
C GLY A 88 -7.31 -12.99 27.08
N ASP A 89 -6.12 -12.52 26.70
CA ASP A 89 -5.24 -11.80 27.63
C ASP A 89 -5.89 -10.49 28.08
N PRO A 90 -5.86 -10.17 29.40
CA PRO A 90 -6.45 -8.94 29.92
C PRO A 90 -5.60 -7.74 29.53
N LEU A 91 -6.22 -6.71 28.97
CA LEU A 91 -5.53 -5.51 28.47
C LEU A 91 -5.80 -4.29 29.36
N PHE A 92 -7.07 -4.02 29.65
CA PHE A 92 -7.48 -2.90 30.48
C PHE A 92 -8.50 -3.36 31.50
N ARG A 93 -8.47 -2.71 32.68
CA ARG A 93 -9.49 -2.88 33.70
C ARG A 93 -10.27 -1.59 33.87
N ILE A 94 -11.58 -1.67 33.76
CA ILE A 94 -12.52 -0.59 34.09
C ILE A 94 -12.97 -0.78 35.53
N ASP A 95 -13.27 0.33 36.23
CA ASP A 95 -13.87 0.29 37.56
C ASP A 95 -15.15 -0.56 37.55
N ALA A 96 -15.10 -1.68 38.28
CA ALA A 96 -16.15 -2.67 38.34
C ALA A 96 -17.17 -2.42 39.46
N THR A 97 -16.98 -1.39 40.30
CA THR A 97 -17.74 -1.22 41.55
C THR A 97 -19.26 -1.19 41.33
N THR A 98 -19.72 -0.38 40.36
CA THR A 98 -21.16 -0.30 40.01
C THR A 98 -21.68 -1.60 39.40
N TYR A 99 -20.85 -2.30 38.62
CA TYR A 99 -21.22 -3.56 37.98
C TYR A 99 -21.31 -4.71 38.99
N GLN A 100 -20.41 -4.75 39.98
CA GLN A 100 -20.47 -5.70 41.09
C GLN A 100 -21.73 -5.51 41.94
N ALA A 101 -22.10 -4.26 42.21
CA ALA A 101 -23.35 -3.94 42.91
C ALA A 101 -24.59 -4.40 42.11
N ALA A 102 -24.59 -4.20 40.78
CA ALA A 102 -25.66 -4.66 39.91
C ALA A 102 -25.80 -6.20 39.90
N VAL A 103 -24.68 -6.93 39.88
CA VAL A 103 -24.69 -8.40 40.01
C VAL A 103 -25.28 -8.81 41.36
N ALA A 104 -24.82 -8.22 42.47
CA ALA A 104 -25.34 -8.53 43.80
C ALA A 104 -26.87 -8.28 43.92
N GLN A 105 -27.35 -7.18 43.32
CA GLN A 105 -28.79 -6.88 43.26
C GLN A 105 -29.57 -7.93 42.45
N ALA A 106 -29.06 -8.35 41.30
CA ALA A 106 -29.70 -9.38 40.47
C ALA A 106 -29.68 -10.76 41.14
N GLU A 107 -28.61 -11.11 41.88
CA GLU A 107 -28.55 -12.33 42.68
C GLU A 107 -29.61 -12.36 43.77
N ALA A 108 -29.83 -11.24 44.46
CA ALA A 108 -30.91 -11.11 45.43
C ALA A 108 -32.30 -11.26 44.79
N ALA A 109 -32.51 -10.71 43.60
CA ALA A 109 -33.77 -10.86 42.85
C ALA A 109 -34.03 -12.34 42.45
N VAL A 110 -33.00 -13.06 42.02
CA VAL A 110 -33.10 -14.51 41.75
C VAL A 110 -33.46 -15.27 43.02
N ALA A 111 -32.82 -14.96 44.16
CA ALA A 111 -33.12 -15.60 45.43
C ALA A 111 -34.59 -15.37 45.87
N GLN A 112 -35.09 -14.14 45.71
CA GLN A 112 -36.48 -13.79 45.99
C GLN A 112 -37.45 -14.53 45.07
N ALA A 113 -37.21 -14.54 43.76
CA ALA A 113 -38.05 -15.23 42.79
C ALA A 113 -38.09 -16.74 43.05
N ARG A 114 -36.95 -17.35 43.39
CA ARG A 114 -36.87 -18.78 43.74
C ARG A 114 -37.67 -19.09 45.00
N ALA A 115 -37.60 -18.23 46.02
CA ALA A 115 -38.40 -18.40 47.23
C ALA A 115 -39.92 -18.34 46.95
N GLN A 116 -40.35 -17.44 46.06
CA GLN A 116 -41.75 -17.33 45.64
C GLN A 116 -42.20 -18.53 44.82
N ALA A 117 -41.38 -18.99 43.87
CA ALA A 117 -41.65 -20.18 43.07
C ALA A 117 -41.78 -21.44 43.94
N GLU A 118 -40.89 -21.61 44.92
CA GLU A 118 -40.95 -22.74 45.85
C GLU A 118 -42.20 -22.70 46.76
N ALA A 119 -42.65 -21.50 47.14
CA ALA A 119 -43.91 -21.34 47.88
C ALA A 119 -45.13 -21.69 47.00
N ALA A 120 -45.17 -21.18 45.75
CA ALA A 120 -46.25 -21.46 44.81
C ALA A 120 -46.30 -22.94 44.40
N ARG A 121 -45.13 -23.57 44.23
CA ARG A 121 -45.01 -25.01 43.97
C ARG A 121 -45.57 -25.85 45.12
N ARG A 122 -45.18 -25.55 46.36
CA ARG A 122 -45.73 -26.24 47.54
C ARG A 122 -47.23 -26.07 47.66
N GLU A 123 -47.77 -24.91 47.27
CA GLU A 123 -49.21 -24.68 47.24
C GLU A 123 -49.91 -25.51 46.16
N ALA A 124 -49.38 -25.53 44.92
CA ALA A 124 -49.92 -26.34 43.85
C ALA A 124 -49.92 -27.85 44.20
N GLU A 125 -48.84 -28.35 44.82
CA GLU A 125 -48.74 -29.73 45.31
C GLU A 125 -49.81 -30.00 46.39
N ARG A 126 -49.98 -29.09 47.34
CA ARG A 126 -50.99 -29.19 48.41
C ARG A 126 -52.42 -29.18 47.86
N VAL A 127 -52.75 -28.27 46.95
CA VAL A 127 -54.08 -28.17 46.33
C VAL A 127 -54.36 -29.38 45.44
N GLY A 128 -53.37 -29.87 44.69
CA GLY A 128 -53.48 -31.11 43.91
C GLY A 128 -53.85 -32.32 44.77
N ALA A 129 -53.16 -32.52 45.91
CA ALA A 129 -53.49 -33.58 46.86
C ALA A 129 -54.88 -33.43 47.51
N LEU A 130 -55.40 -32.21 47.62
CA LEU A 130 -56.77 -31.96 48.09
C LEU A 130 -57.81 -32.25 46.99
N ARG A 131 -57.52 -31.93 45.73
CA ARG A 131 -58.35 -32.28 44.57
C ARG A 131 -58.49 -33.80 44.42
N ASP A 132 -57.42 -34.55 44.61
CA ASP A 132 -57.45 -36.03 44.52
C ASP A 132 -58.36 -36.65 45.60
N ARG A 133 -58.51 -35.96 46.74
CA ARG A 133 -59.47 -36.30 47.80
C ARG A 133 -60.86 -35.67 47.61
N ARG A 134 -61.11 -35.02 46.47
CA ARG A 134 -62.33 -34.29 46.12
C ARG A 134 -62.71 -33.15 47.09
N VAL A 135 -61.69 -32.53 47.72
CA VAL A 135 -61.88 -31.40 48.66
C VAL A 135 -61.71 -30.04 47.98
N ALA A 136 -60.83 -29.92 47.00
CA ALA A 136 -60.60 -28.69 46.24
C ALA A 136 -61.32 -28.70 44.88
N SER A 137 -61.75 -27.53 44.41
CA SER A 137 -62.37 -27.37 43.09
C SER A 137 -61.33 -27.44 41.96
N GLU A 138 -61.78 -27.76 40.75
CA GLU A 138 -60.94 -27.75 39.54
C GLU A 138 -60.34 -26.36 39.29
N SER A 139 -61.16 -25.32 39.31
CA SER A 139 -60.71 -23.92 39.16
C SER A 139 -59.65 -23.53 40.19
N THR A 140 -59.77 -23.96 41.46
CA THR A 140 -58.75 -23.69 42.49
C THR A 140 -57.42 -24.37 42.14
N THR A 141 -57.49 -25.60 41.63
CA THR A 141 -56.29 -26.35 41.22
C THR A 141 -55.62 -25.69 40.02
N ASP A 142 -56.40 -25.30 39.01
CA ASP A 142 -55.90 -24.63 37.81
C ASP A 142 -55.25 -23.28 38.16
N ASN A 143 -55.86 -22.51 39.06
CA ASN A 143 -55.28 -21.25 39.54
C ASN A 143 -53.96 -21.47 40.29
N ALA A 144 -53.84 -22.53 41.10
CA ALA A 144 -52.60 -22.85 41.82
C ALA A 144 -51.50 -23.32 40.86
N ILE A 145 -51.84 -24.11 39.84
CA ILE A 145 -50.92 -24.52 38.78
C ILE A 145 -50.44 -23.29 37.99
N ALA A 146 -51.34 -22.41 37.56
CA ALA A 146 -50.99 -21.18 36.86
C ALA A 146 -50.11 -20.24 37.72
N ALA A 147 -50.37 -20.17 39.03
CA ALA A 147 -49.54 -19.41 39.97
C ALA A 147 -48.13 -20.01 40.10
N ARG A 148 -48.00 -21.34 40.15
CA ARG A 148 -46.69 -22.02 40.10
C ARG A 148 -45.96 -21.70 38.80
N ASP A 149 -46.62 -21.92 37.67
CA ASP A 149 -45.99 -21.76 36.35
C ASP A 149 -45.56 -20.31 36.09
N SER A 150 -46.35 -19.33 36.55
CA SER A 150 -45.97 -17.92 36.47
C SER A 150 -44.80 -17.56 37.40
N ALA A 151 -44.74 -18.14 38.60
CA ALA A 151 -43.60 -17.94 39.51
C ALA A 151 -42.32 -18.62 39.00
N GLU A 152 -42.40 -19.81 38.41
CA GLU A 152 -41.27 -20.47 37.74
C GLU A 152 -40.79 -19.65 36.53
N ALA A 153 -41.70 -19.06 35.76
CA ALA A 153 -41.33 -18.14 34.70
C ALA A 153 -40.62 -16.89 35.24
N ALA A 154 -41.07 -16.34 36.38
CA ALA A 154 -40.42 -15.20 37.03
C ALA A 154 -38.97 -15.52 37.48
N VAL A 155 -38.70 -16.76 37.93
CA VAL A 155 -37.32 -17.22 38.21
C VAL A 155 -36.46 -17.11 36.95
N LYS A 156 -36.94 -17.61 35.81
CA LYS A 156 -36.18 -17.55 34.54
C LYS A 156 -35.89 -16.10 34.11
N VAL A 157 -36.85 -15.19 34.32
CA VAL A 157 -36.65 -13.75 34.04
C VAL A 157 -35.55 -13.17 34.94
N ALA A 158 -35.58 -13.46 36.24
CA ALA A 158 -34.55 -13.00 37.17
C ALA A 158 -33.17 -13.59 36.86
N GLU A 159 -33.10 -14.88 36.46
CA GLU A 159 -31.85 -15.53 36.05
C GLU A 159 -31.27 -14.91 34.79
N ALA A 160 -32.11 -14.55 33.82
CA ALA A 160 -31.68 -13.82 32.63
C ALA A 160 -31.12 -12.43 32.97
N GLN A 161 -31.75 -11.71 33.90
CA GLN A 161 -31.24 -10.41 34.36
C GLN A 161 -29.89 -10.55 35.07
N LEU A 162 -29.72 -11.58 35.91
CA LEU A 162 -28.43 -11.89 36.53
C LEU A 162 -27.35 -12.19 35.49
N GLN A 163 -27.69 -12.95 34.44
CA GLN A 163 -26.76 -13.25 33.37
C GLN A 163 -26.32 -11.97 32.64
N THR A 164 -27.24 -11.05 32.34
CA THR A 164 -26.91 -9.74 31.75
C THR A 164 -25.93 -8.95 32.64
N ALA A 165 -26.22 -8.84 33.93
CA ALA A 165 -25.35 -8.12 34.87
C ALA A 165 -23.94 -8.76 34.96
N ARG A 166 -23.85 -10.10 34.91
CA ARG A 166 -22.56 -10.82 34.90
C ARG A 166 -21.76 -10.57 33.63
N ILE A 167 -22.41 -10.52 32.47
CA ILE A 167 -21.76 -10.20 31.19
C ILE A 167 -21.22 -8.77 31.22
N GLU A 168 -21.99 -7.82 31.75
CA GLU A 168 -21.52 -6.43 31.92
C GLU A 168 -20.32 -6.35 32.87
N LEU A 169 -20.35 -7.09 33.99
CA LEU A 169 -19.21 -7.19 34.89
C LEU A 169 -17.98 -7.80 34.21
N GLU A 170 -18.14 -8.84 33.40
CA GLU A 170 -17.04 -9.45 32.66
C GLU A 170 -16.41 -8.46 31.67
N ARG A 171 -17.24 -7.67 30.97
CA ARG A 171 -16.81 -6.62 30.04
C ARG A 171 -16.04 -5.47 30.70
N THR A 172 -16.04 -5.36 32.03
CA THR A 172 -15.17 -4.41 32.74
C THR A 172 -13.69 -4.76 32.58
N THR A 173 -13.37 -6.03 32.35
CA THR A 173 -12.02 -6.47 31.98
C THR A 173 -11.97 -6.64 30.47
N ILE A 174 -11.35 -5.68 29.80
CA ILE A 174 -11.22 -5.71 28.34
C ILE A 174 -10.09 -6.69 27.99
N ARG A 175 -10.41 -7.66 27.14
CA ARG A 175 -9.48 -8.74 26.72
C ARG A 175 -9.14 -8.61 25.24
N ALA A 176 -8.02 -9.20 24.84
CA ALA A 176 -7.64 -9.32 23.44
C ALA A 176 -8.55 -10.32 22.70
N GLU A 177 -9.16 -9.88 21.60
CA GLU A 177 -9.95 -10.76 20.69
C GLU A 177 -9.10 -11.30 19.53
N LEU A 178 -7.89 -10.78 19.35
CA LEU A 178 -6.96 -11.15 18.30
C LEU A 178 -5.58 -11.45 18.90
N ASP A 179 -4.92 -12.48 18.38
CA ASP A 179 -3.52 -12.77 18.66
C ASP A 179 -2.61 -11.92 17.76
N GLY A 180 -1.65 -11.21 18.36
CA GLY A 180 -0.78 -10.30 17.62
C GLY A 180 0.04 -9.37 18.51
N GLU A 181 0.63 -8.35 17.89
CA GLU A 181 1.37 -7.30 18.61
C GLU A 181 0.43 -6.15 18.98
N ILE A 182 0.42 -5.76 20.25
CA ILE A 182 -0.35 -4.62 20.71
C ILE A 182 0.44 -3.32 20.53
N GLY A 183 -0.19 -2.31 19.94
CA GLY A 183 0.39 -0.98 19.79
C GLY A 183 0.46 -0.20 21.11
N LEU A 184 0.77 1.09 20.98
CA LEU A 184 0.74 2.05 22.09
C LEU A 184 -0.68 2.19 22.64
N ALA A 185 -0.79 2.44 23.95
CA ALA A 185 -2.07 2.81 24.54
C ALA A 185 -2.45 4.22 24.11
N GLN A 186 -3.64 4.37 23.53
CA GLN A 186 -4.21 5.67 23.16
C GLN A 186 -4.93 6.34 24.34
N THR A 187 -5.03 5.64 25.48
CA THR A 187 -5.60 6.15 26.72
C THR A 187 -4.65 5.92 27.89
N SER A 188 -4.81 6.72 28.95
CA SER A 188 -4.07 6.59 30.20
C SER A 188 -4.95 6.06 31.33
N GLN A 189 -4.31 5.58 32.39
CA GLN A 189 -4.98 5.25 33.64
C GLN A 189 -5.71 6.49 34.20
N GLY A 190 -6.92 6.29 34.72
CA GLY A 190 -7.77 7.36 35.27
C GLY A 190 -8.66 8.07 34.27
N VAL A 191 -8.57 7.75 32.97
CA VAL A 191 -9.45 8.33 31.95
C VAL A 191 -10.83 7.67 31.99
N LEU A 192 -11.88 8.48 31.90
CA LEU A 192 -13.26 8.01 31.70
C LEU A 192 -13.44 7.56 30.25
N VAL A 193 -13.87 6.32 30.06
CA VAL A 193 -14.20 5.75 28.76
C VAL A 193 -15.70 5.50 28.64
N THR A 194 -16.20 5.56 27.42
CA THR A 194 -17.61 5.28 27.11
C THR A 194 -17.75 4.11 26.16
N ALA A 195 -18.81 3.33 26.32
CA ALA A 195 -19.11 2.16 25.50
C ALA A 195 -19.16 2.54 24.02
N SER A 196 -18.44 1.79 23.19
CA SER A 196 -18.35 1.97 21.75
C SER A 196 -17.90 3.38 21.30
N GLN A 197 -17.07 4.06 22.10
CA GLN A 197 -16.48 5.34 21.72
C GLN A 197 -15.68 5.24 20.40
N PRO A 198 -15.56 6.34 19.61
CA PRO A 198 -14.92 6.33 18.30
C PRO A 198 -13.39 6.18 18.33
N THR A 199 -12.73 6.52 19.44
CA THR A 199 -11.27 6.34 19.59
C THR A 199 -10.98 5.00 20.29
N PRO A 200 -10.22 4.07 19.68
CA PRO A 200 -9.87 2.81 20.34
C PRO A 200 -8.86 3.03 21.47
N LEU A 201 -8.82 2.14 22.46
CA LEU A 201 -7.88 2.22 23.59
C LEU A 201 -6.48 1.75 23.21
N ALA A 202 -6.42 0.74 22.34
CA ALA A 202 -5.22 0.18 21.76
C ALA A 202 -5.60 -0.53 20.45
N VAL A 203 -4.61 -0.89 19.64
CA VAL A 203 -4.81 -1.64 18.39
C VAL A 203 -3.88 -2.83 18.39
N ILE A 204 -4.45 -4.01 18.14
CA ILE A 204 -3.70 -5.27 18.02
C ILE A 204 -3.55 -5.57 16.53
N ARG A 205 -2.33 -5.84 16.09
CA ARG A 205 -2.00 -6.14 14.69
C ARG A 205 -1.34 -7.48 14.57
N LYS A 206 -1.84 -8.31 13.66
CA LYS A 206 -1.18 -9.55 13.29
C LYS A 206 -0.13 -9.28 12.22
N LEU A 207 1.13 -9.44 12.61
CA LEU A 207 2.29 -9.14 11.77
C LEU A 207 2.80 -10.33 10.96
N ASP A 208 2.31 -11.55 11.20
CA ASP A 208 2.68 -12.72 10.43
C ASP A 208 1.45 -13.62 10.14
N PRO A 209 1.09 -13.85 8.87
CA PRO A 209 1.66 -13.23 7.66
C PRO A 209 1.32 -11.72 7.57
N VAL A 210 1.95 -11.00 6.64
CA VAL A 210 1.54 -9.64 6.23
C VAL A 210 0.88 -9.67 4.86
N HIS A 211 0.06 -8.65 4.61
CA HIS A 211 -0.44 -8.37 3.28
C HIS A 211 0.31 -7.19 2.67
N VAL A 212 0.39 -7.16 1.35
CA VAL A 212 0.89 -6.00 0.60
C VAL A 212 -0.16 -5.65 -0.44
N ASP A 213 -0.72 -4.46 -0.30
CA ASP A 213 -1.70 -3.92 -1.23
C ASP A 213 -0.95 -3.11 -2.28
N VAL A 214 -0.93 -3.61 -3.51
CA VAL A 214 -0.26 -2.98 -4.66
C VAL A 214 -1.30 -2.42 -5.62
N THR A 215 -0.97 -1.33 -6.30
CA THR A 215 -1.87 -0.72 -7.28
C THR A 215 -1.37 -0.97 -8.69
N GLN A 216 -2.28 -1.32 -9.59
CA GLN A 216 -2.01 -1.53 -11.02
C GLN A 216 -3.03 -0.81 -11.90
N SER A 217 -2.60 -0.26 -13.03
CA SER A 217 -3.49 0.38 -14.01
C SER A 217 -4.51 -0.62 -14.57
N ALA A 218 -5.78 -0.23 -14.62
CA ALA A 218 -6.82 -1.06 -15.23
C ALA A 218 -6.56 -1.33 -16.72
N ALA A 219 -5.97 -0.37 -17.44
CA ALA A 219 -5.62 -0.53 -18.85
C ALA A 219 -4.53 -1.59 -19.05
N GLU A 220 -3.52 -1.60 -18.19
CA GLU A 220 -2.46 -2.62 -18.20
C GLU A 220 -3.02 -3.99 -17.85
N LEU A 221 -3.90 -4.08 -16.84
CA LEU A 221 -4.57 -5.32 -16.47
C LEU A 221 -5.40 -5.91 -17.63
N ILE A 222 -6.09 -5.07 -18.40
CA ILE A 222 -6.85 -5.50 -19.59
C ILE A 222 -5.92 -5.94 -20.70
N ARG A 223 -4.85 -5.19 -20.98
CA ARG A 223 -3.83 -5.57 -21.98
C ARG A 223 -3.25 -6.93 -21.63
N PHE A 224 -2.83 -7.08 -20.39
CA PHE A 224 -2.28 -8.29 -19.83
C PHE A 224 -3.26 -9.47 -19.89
N ARG A 225 -4.54 -9.29 -19.53
CA ARG A 225 -5.57 -10.34 -19.68
C ARG A 225 -5.78 -10.75 -21.14
N ARG A 226 -5.66 -9.82 -22.10
CA ARG A 226 -5.78 -10.13 -23.53
C ARG A 226 -4.60 -10.94 -24.03
N GLU A 227 -3.39 -10.59 -23.62
CA GLU A 227 -2.15 -11.32 -23.93
C GLU A 227 -2.17 -12.72 -23.30
N MET A 228 -2.63 -12.82 -22.04
CA MET A 228 -2.78 -14.09 -21.34
C MET A 228 -3.90 -14.97 -21.89
N ALA A 229 -4.99 -14.40 -22.42
CA ALA A 229 -6.04 -15.21 -23.07
C ALA A 229 -5.55 -15.85 -24.38
N ALA A 230 -4.48 -15.31 -24.97
CA ALA A 230 -3.80 -15.90 -26.13
C ALA A 230 -2.75 -16.98 -25.73
N GLN A 231 -2.44 -17.12 -24.44
CA GLN A 231 -1.48 -18.08 -23.90
C GLN A 231 -2.20 -19.08 -22.96
N SER A 232 -1.69 -20.31 -22.84
CA SER A 232 -2.37 -21.39 -22.10
C SER A 232 -2.52 -21.10 -20.60
N ALA A 233 -3.64 -21.54 -20.01
CA ALA A 233 -4.06 -21.24 -18.64
C ALA A 233 -3.15 -21.78 -17.51
N GLU A 234 -2.17 -22.63 -17.82
CA GLU A 234 -1.31 -23.30 -16.82
C GLU A 234 -0.27 -22.36 -16.17
N SER A 235 0.00 -21.18 -16.73
CA SER A 235 0.94 -20.19 -16.17
C SER A 235 0.28 -19.16 -15.22
N GLN A 236 -0.98 -19.34 -14.82
CA GLN A 236 -1.72 -18.33 -14.05
C GLN A 236 -1.55 -18.43 -12.53
N SER A 237 -1.18 -19.60 -11.99
CA SER A 237 -1.33 -19.89 -10.55
C SER A 237 -0.06 -19.77 -9.71
N ASP A 238 1.12 -19.65 -10.30
CA ASP A 238 2.40 -19.68 -9.56
C ASP A 238 3.31 -18.51 -9.91
N ARG A 239 2.74 -17.31 -9.94
CA ARG A 239 3.51 -16.09 -10.15
C ARG A 239 4.29 -15.74 -8.90
N LYS A 240 5.60 -15.94 -8.98
CA LYS A 240 6.55 -15.45 -7.99
C LYS A 240 6.47 -13.94 -7.90
N VAL A 241 6.28 -13.43 -6.68
CA VAL A 241 6.34 -12.01 -6.38
C VAL A 241 7.42 -11.80 -5.33
N THR A 242 8.39 -10.96 -5.65
CA THR A 242 9.39 -10.49 -4.69
C THR A 242 9.07 -9.07 -4.27
N LEU A 243 9.55 -8.66 -3.10
CA LEU A 243 9.45 -7.27 -2.64
C LEU A 243 10.82 -6.63 -2.68
N ARG A 244 10.85 -5.38 -3.13
CA ARG A 244 11.96 -4.47 -2.89
C ARG A 244 11.54 -3.45 -1.84
N LEU A 245 12.31 -3.38 -0.77
CA LEU A 245 12.11 -2.46 0.34
C LEU A 245 12.53 -1.04 -0.05
N ALA A 246 12.17 -0.06 0.79
CA ALA A 246 12.46 1.35 0.53
C ALA A 246 13.97 1.70 0.54
N ASP A 247 14.79 0.87 1.18
CA ASP A 247 16.26 0.98 1.18
C ASP A 247 16.91 0.36 -0.07
N GLY A 248 16.12 -0.21 -0.97
CA GLY A 248 16.58 -0.89 -2.19
C GLY A 248 16.94 -2.36 -2.00
N THR A 249 16.89 -2.88 -0.77
CA THR A 249 17.12 -4.31 -0.50
C THR A 249 15.95 -5.16 -0.97
N GLU A 250 16.22 -6.40 -1.38
CA GLU A 250 15.18 -7.37 -1.71
C GLU A 250 14.77 -8.14 -0.46
N TYR A 251 13.48 -8.44 -0.34
CA TYR A 251 12.97 -9.28 0.74
C TYR A 251 13.14 -10.76 0.38
N ASP A 252 13.74 -11.53 1.28
CA ASP A 252 14.09 -12.94 1.04
C ASP A 252 12.88 -13.85 0.80
N GLN A 253 11.71 -13.50 1.34
CA GLN A 253 10.52 -14.33 1.22
C GLN A 253 9.74 -13.98 -0.06
N GLU A 254 9.43 -15.02 -0.83
CA GLU A 254 8.52 -14.92 -1.97
C GLU A 254 7.07 -14.79 -1.48
N GLY A 255 6.31 -13.93 -2.13
CA GLY A 255 4.89 -13.73 -1.88
C GLY A 255 4.03 -14.34 -2.98
N ARG A 256 2.74 -14.47 -2.65
CA ARG A 256 1.72 -14.96 -3.58
C ARG A 256 0.57 -13.97 -3.69
N LEU A 257 -0.01 -13.90 -4.88
CA LEU A 257 -1.26 -13.16 -5.09
C LEU A 257 -2.41 -13.90 -4.41
N THR A 258 -3.05 -13.26 -3.43
CA THR A 258 -4.17 -13.85 -2.69
C THR A 258 -5.52 -13.33 -3.18
N ALA A 259 -5.60 -12.05 -3.53
CA ALA A 259 -6.83 -11.46 -4.04
C ALA A 259 -6.56 -10.32 -5.03
N ALA A 260 -7.47 -10.13 -5.96
CA ALA A 260 -7.57 -8.93 -6.78
C ALA A 260 -8.92 -8.29 -6.46
N GLU A 261 -8.93 -7.03 -6.04
CA GLU A 261 -10.16 -6.32 -5.75
C GLU A 261 -10.96 -6.12 -7.05
N PRO A 262 -12.23 -6.54 -7.13
CA PRO A 262 -13.05 -6.35 -8.32
C PRO A 262 -13.63 -4.93 -8.40
N TYR A 263 -12.85 -3.93 -8.01
CA TYR A 263 -13.22 -2.52 -7.99
C TYR A 263 -12.06 -1.69 -8.58
N VAL A 264 -12.40 -0.76 -9.46
CA VAL A 264 -11.45 0.22 -10.01
C VAL A 264 -11.72 1.53 -9.31
N ASN A 265 -10.68 2.13 -8.74
CA ASN A 265 -10.81 3.45 -8.14
C ASN A 265 -11.08 4.50 -9.23
N GLU A 266 -12.25 5.16 -9.19
CA GLU A 266 -12.71 6.09 -10.24
C GLU A 266 -11.82 7.33 -10.40
N THR A 267 -11.13 7.75 -9.34
CA THR A 267 -10.24 8.93 -9.37
C THR A 267 -8.90 8.62 -10.02
N THR A 268 -8.38 7.41 -9.85
CA THR A 268 -7.01 7.04 -10.25
C THR A 268 -6.95 6.02 -11.38
N GLY A 269 -8.05 5.31 -11.68
CA GLY A 269 -8.11 4.28 -12.72
C GLY A 269 -7.31 3.02 -12.42
N VAL A 270 -6.94 2.80 -11.14
CA VAL A 270 -6.15 1.64 -10.69
C VAL A 270 -7.00 0.61 -9.96
N VAL A 271 -6.55 -0.64 -10.00
CA VAL A 271 -7.08 -1.78 -9.26
C VAL A 271 -6.10 -2.14 -8.14
N THR A 272 -6.62 -2.49 -6.97
CA THR A 272 -5.83 -3.00 -5.86
C THR A 272 -5.63 -4.51 -5.98
N LEU A 273 -4.40 -4.97 -5.95
CA LEU A 273 -4.06 -6.38 -5.81
C LEU A 273 -3.51 -6.61 -4.40
N ARG A 274 -3.95 -7.66 -3.74
CA ARG A 274 -3.48 -8.07 -2.43
C ARG A 274 -2.57 -9.28 -2.55
N LEU A 275 -1.36 -9.11 -2.08
CA LEU A 275 -0.32 -10.13 -2.00
C LEU A 275 -0.16 -10.56 -0.54
N ALA A 276 0.18 -11.81 -0.27
CA ALA A 276 0.53 -12.29 1.06
C ALA A 276 1.98 -12.73 1.12
N PHE A 277 2.67 -12.31 2.18
CA PHE A 277 4.07 -12.62 2.47
C PHE A 277 4.19 -13.15 3.90
N ALA A 278 5.00 -14.20 4.09
CA ALA A 278 5.41 -14.63 5.42
C ALA A 278 6.35 -13.58 6.02
N ASN A 279 6.22 -13.29 7.30
CA ASN A 279 7.01 -12.27 8.00
C ASN A 279 7.48 -12.77 9.37
N PRO A 280 8.28 -13.86 9.41
CA PRO A 280 8.70 -14.49 10.67
C PRO A 280 9.55 -13.56 11.54
N ASP A 281 10.41 -12.75 10.92
CA ASP A 281 11.31 -11.81 11.60
C ASP A 281 10.65 -10.46 11.92
N ARG A 282 9.39 -10.27 11.51
CA ARG A 282 8.59 -9.05 11.74
C ARG A 282 9.22 -7.77 11.17
N THR A 283 10.11 -7.91 10.18
CA THR A 283 10.78 -6.81 9.49
C THR A 283 9.80 -5.94 8.71
N LEU A 284 8.75 -6.56 8.13
CA LEU A 284 7.71 -5.83 7.42
C LEU A 284 6.68 -5.28 8.40
N LEU A 285 6.67 -3.97 8.58
CA LEU A 285 5.71 -3.26 9.43
C LEU A 285 4.55 -2.68 8.58
N PRO A 286 3.30 -2.79 9.04
CA PRO A 286 2.16 -2.16 8.39
C PRO A 286 2.37 -0.65 8.21
N GLY A 287 2.04 -0.14 7.03
CA GLY A 287 2.22 1.26 6.62
C GLY A 287 3.49 1.51 5.79
N MET A 288 4.47 0.60 5.82
CA MET A 288 5.68 0.71 5.00
C MET A 288 5.34 0.75 3.50
N TYR A 289 6.06 1.60 2.77
CA TYR A 289 6.04 1.60 1.31
C TYR A 289 6.99 0.53 0.80
N VAL A 290 6.53 -0.27 -0.15
CA VAL A 290 7.30 -1.33 -0.79
C VAL A 290 7.01 -1.35 -2.28
N GLN A 291 7.92 -1.96 -3.04
CA GLN A 291 7.77 -2.18 -4.46
C GLN A 291 7.65 -3.67 -4.72
N ALA A 292 6.51 -4.14 -5.20
CA ALA A 292 6.34 -5.53 -5.57
C ALA A 292 6.86 -5.74 -7.00
N VAL A 293 7.83 -6.62 -7.15
CA VAL A 293 8.34 -7.05 -8.46
C VAL A 293 7.59 -8.31 -8.84
N VAL A 294 6.63 -8.17 -9.75
CA VAL A 294 5.78 -9.27 -10.21
C VAL A 294 6.31 -9.81 -11.53
N GLN A 295 6.63 -11.09 -11.57
CA GLN A 295 6.99 -11.77 -12.81
C GLN A 295 5.72 -12.02 -13.65
N GLN A 296 5.62 -11.36 -14.80
CA GLN A 296 4.45 -11.46 -15.68
C GLN A 296 4.57 -12.65 -16.63
N ALA A 297 5.69 -12.78 -17.33
CA ALA A 297 5.94 -13.84 -18.30
C ALA A 297 7.45 -14.07 -18.47
N THR A 298 7.83 -15.20 -19.04
CA THR A 298 9.22 -15.43 -19.50
C THR A 298 9.23 -15.32 -21.02
N ALA A 299 9.96 -14.35 -21.54
CA ALA A 299 10.17 -14.21 -22.98
C ALA A 299 11.34 -15.12 -23.36
N GLN A 300 11.07 -16.13 -24.19
CA GLN A 300 12.08 -17.09 -24.63
C GLN A 300 12.79 -16.59 -25.87
N ASN A 301 14.08 -16.90 -26.01
CA ASN A 301 14.92 -16.54 -27.17
C ASN A 301 14.88 -15.05 -27.52
N VAL A 302 14.89 -14.17 -26.53
CA VAL A 302 14.95 -12.71 -26.75
C VAL A 302 16.39 -12.21 -26.75
N ILE A 303 16.59 -11.09 -27.42
CA ILE A 303 17.92 -10.45 -27.54
C ILE A 303 17.97 -9.24 -26.62
N LEU A 304 18.99 -9.17 -25.74
CA LEU A 304 19.30 -7.98 -24.96
C LEU A 304 20.22 -7.07 -25.78
N ALA A 305 19.65 -6.03 -26.38
CA ALA A 305 20.40 -5.03 -27.13
C ALA A 305 20.81 -3.86 -26.21
N PRO A 306 22.10 -3.47 -26.13
CA PRO A 306 22.51 -2.29 -25.38
C PRO A 306 21.77 -1.04 -25.86
N GLN A 307 21.35 -0.17 -24.94
CA GLN A 307 20.55 1.02 -25.30
C GLN A 307 21.26 1.96 -26.27
N GLU A 308 22.58 2.03 -26.21
CA GLU A 308 23.44 2.86 -27.06
C GLU A 308 23.38 2.48 -28.55
N GLY A 309 23.16 1.20 -28.86
CA GLY A 309 23.09 0.70 -30.24
C GLY A 309 21.72 0.84 -30.90
N VAL A 310 20.72 1.29 -30.13
CA VAL A 310 19.34 1.44 -30.60
C VAL A 310 19.05 2.92 -30.83
N SER A 311 18.71 3.27 -32.07
CA SER A 311 18.30 4.63 -32.44
C SER A 311 16.85 4.64 -32.89
N ARG A 312 16.27 5.83 -33.10
CA ARG A 312 14.91 5.99 -33.63
C ARG A 312 14.94 6.65 -35.00
N ASP A 313 14.13 6.14 -35.91
CA ASP A 313 13.96 6.74 -37.22
C ASP A 313 13.14 8.05 -37.16
N ARG A 314 12.95 8.73 -38.29
CA ARG A 314 12.14 9.96 -38.37
C ARG A 314 10.67 9.78 -37.99
N ARG A 315 10.17 8.53 -37.93
CA ARG A 315 8.81 8.17 -37.53
C ARG A 315 8.73 7.74 -36.06
N GLY A 316 9.85 7.73 -35.34
CA GLY A 316 9.96 7.31 -33.95
C GLY A 316 10.05 5.80 -33.74
N GLN A 317 10.14 5.00 -34.80
CA GLN A 317 10.26 3.54 -34.73
C GLN A 317 11.71 3.17 -34.33
N PRO A 318 11.90 2.22 -33.40
CA PRO A 318 13.24 1.82 -32.99
C PRO A 318 13.91 1.02 -34.12
N ILE A 319 15.17 1.39 -34.40
CA ILE A 319 16.01 0.77 -35.43
C ILE A 319 17.41 0.51 -34.84
N ALA A 320 18.04 -0.57 -35.28
CA ALA A 320 19.45 -0.82 -35.02
C ALA A 320 20.22 -0.89 -36.33
N LEU A 321 21.48 -0.47 -36.27
CA LEU A 321 22.46 -0.70 -37.33
C LEU A 321 23.26 -1.94 -36.94
N VAL A 322 23.14 -3.00 -37.74
CA VAL A 322 23.88 -4.26 -37.55
C VAL A 322 24.89 -4.45 -38.67
N VAL A 323 26.01 -5.09 -38.35
CA VAL A 323 27.06 -5.40 -39.33
C VAL A 323 26.89 -6.85 -39.77
N ASN A 324 26.57 -7.06 -41.05
CA ASN A 324 26.43 -8.40 -41.61
C ASN A 324 27.79 -9.11 -41.80
N ALA A 325 27.77 -10.35 -42.29
CA ALA A 325 29.00 -11.13 -42.50
C ALA A 325 29.97 -10.50 -43.52
N ASP A 326 29.45 -9.69 -44.46
CA ASP A 326 30.22 -8.97 -45.49
C ASP A 326 30.78 -7.62 -44.98
N ASN A 327 30.71 -7.36 -43.67
CA ASN A 327 31.09 -6.11 -43.03
C ASN A 327 30.35 -4.87 -43.58
N ALA A 328 29.14 -5.06 -44.10
CA ALA A 328 28.25 -3.98 -44.52
C ALA A 328 27.21 -3.68 -43.43
N VAL A 329 26.87 -2.41 -43.29
CA VAL A 329 25.86 -1.95 -42.32
C VAL A 329 24.46 -2.16 -42.87
N GLU A 330 23.65 -2.94 -42.16
CA GLU A 330 22.22 -3.10 -42.41
C GLU A 330 21.40 -2.40 -41.35
N GLN A 331 20.38 -1.66 -41.78
CA GLN A 331 19.40 -1.09 -40.88
C GLN A 331 18.27 -2.09 -40.67
N ARG A 332 18.03 -2.49 -39.42
CA ARG A 332 16.92 -3.37 -39.05
C ARG A 332 15.94 -2.62 -38.15
N GLN A 333 14.66 -2.83 -38.42
CA GLN A 333 13.59 -2.35 -37.56
C GLN A 333 13.40 -3.32 -36.41
N LEU A 334 13.23 -2.78 -35.20
CA LEU A 334 13.14 -3.57 -33.98
C LEU A 334 11.74 -3.55 -33.40
N THR A 335 11.36 -4.63 -32.72
CA THR A 335 10.20 -4.67 -31.83
C THR A 335 10.69 -4.83 -30.39
N ILE A 336 10.69 -3.72 -29.64
CA ILE A 336 11.13 -3.67 -28.24
C ILE A 336 9.95 -3.99 -27.32
N LEU A 337 10.16 -4.91 -26.37
CA LEU A 337 9.16 -5.25 -25.35
C LEU A 337 9.26 -4.33 -24.13
N GLN A 338 10.44 -4.24 -23.53
CA GLN A 338 10.71 -3.49 -22.30
C GLN A 338 12.19 -3.13 -22.21
N ASP A 339 12.55 -2.12 -21.43
CA ASP A 339 13.91 -1.90 -20.93
C ASP A 339 14.23 -2.80 -19.73
N MET A 340 15.50 -3.18 -19.61
CA MET A 340 16.06 -3.87 -18.47
C MET A 340 17.44 -3.29 -18.17
N GLY A 341 17.53 -2.43 -17.15
CA GLY A 341 18.76 -1.72 -16.80
C GLY A 341 19.30 -0.91 -17.98
N ASN A 342 20.52 -1.23 -18.44
CA ASN A 342 21.18 -0.58 -19.57
C ASN A 342 20.93 -1.27 -20.93
N SER A 343 19.96 -2.19 -21.02
CA SER A 343 19.63 -2.92 -22.25
C SER A 343 18.14 -2.84 -22.58
N TRP A 344 17.80 -2.99 -23.86
CA TRP A 344 16.45 -3.19 -24.37
C TRP A 344 16.22 -4.68 -24.61
N ILE A 345 15.06 -5.19 -24.20
CA ILE A 345 14.59 -6.53 -24.54
C ILE A 345 13.94 -6.46 -25.92
N VAL A 346 14.58 -7.06 -26.92
CA VAL A 346 14.12 -7.08 -28.30
C VAL A 346 13.51 -8.43 -28.62
N SER A 347 12.28 -8.43 -29.13
CA SER A 347 11.54 -9.63 -29.55
C SER A 347 11.71 -9.97 -31.02
N GLU A 348 11.75 -8.96 -31.89
CA GLU A 348 11.87 -9.13 -33.33
C GLU A 348 12.86 -8.13 -33.92
N GLY A 349 13.53 -8.51 -35.00
CA GLY A 349 14.46 -7.67 -35.78
C GLY A 349 15.94 -7.93 -35.54
N LEU A 350 16.29 -8.70 -34.50
CA LEU A 350 17.65 -9.15 -34.19
C LEU A 350 17.66 -10.66 -33.95
N HIS A 351 18.75 -11.30 -34.35
CA HIS A 351 18.98 -12.72 -34.21
C HIS A 351 20.24 -12.99 -33.39
N ASP A 352 20.36 -14.23 -32.90
CA ASP A 352 21.57 -14.70 -32.22
C ASP A 352 22.80 -14.57 -33.12
N GLY A 353 23.88 -13.99 -32.59
CA GLY A 353 25.12 -13.74 -33.31
C GLY A 353 25.15 -12.46 -34.15
N ASP A 354 24.07 -11.66 -34.17
CA ASP A 354 24.08 -10.35 -34.84
C ASP A 354 25.04 -9.38 -34.12
N ARG A 355 25.80 -8.60 -34.90
CA ARG A 355 26.74 -7.58 -34.40
C ARG A 355 26.11 -6.20 -34.46
N ILE A 356 25.63 -5.68 -33.32
CA ILE A 356 25.04 -4.34 -33.23
C ILE A 356 26.12 -3.28 -33.09
N VAL A 357 26.02 -2.19 -33.86
CA VAL A 357 26.92 -1.05 -33.74
C VAL A 357 26.50 -0.20 -32.54
N VAL A 358 27.43 0.03 -31.61
CA VAL A 358 27.19 0.78 -30.37
C VAL A 358 27.90 2.14 -30.35
N GLU A 359 28.99 2.29 -31.10
CA GLU A 359 29.69 3.56 -31.26
C GLU A 359 30.02 3.82 -32.74
N GLY A 360 30.11 5.10 -33.11
CA GLY A 360 30.37 5.49 -34.49
C GLY A 360 29.14 5.65 -35.37
N LEU A 361 27.92 5.56 -34.80
CA LEU A 361 26.64 5.70 -35.51
C LEU A 361 26.52 7.00 -36.33
N GLN A 362 27.23 8.07 -35.96
CA GLN A 362 27.23 9.36 -36.68
C GLN A 362 28.04 9.34 -37.99
N LYS A 363 28.97 8.38 -38.12
CA LYS A 363 29.91 8.29 -39.25
C LYS A 363 29.52 7.21 -40.25
N ILE A 364 28.42 6.50 -39.98
CA ILE A 364 27.97 5.34 -40.76
C ILE A 364 26.53 5.48 -41.23
N GLY A 365 26.17 4.71 -42.25
CA GLY A 365 24.87 4.73 -42.88
C GLY A 365 24.58 3.39 -43.55
N PRO A 366 23.30 3.09 -43.86
CA PRO A 366 22.91 1.81 -44.44
C PRO A 366 23.66 1.53 -45.74
N GLY A 367 24.22 0.33 -45.90
CA GLY A 367 24.96 -0.13 -47.07
C GLY A 367 26.44 0.24 -47.11
N MET A 368 26.98 0.97 -46.13
CA MET A 368 28.41 1.28 -46.08
C MET A 368 29.22 0.12 -45.49
N THR A 369 30.42 -0.13 -46.05
CA THR A 369 31.39 -1.08 -45.49
C THR A 369 32.13 -0.43 -44.33
N VAL A 370 32.19 -1.14 -43.21
CA VAL A 370 32.80 -0.64 -41.96
C VAL A 370 33.84 -1.64 -41.45
N THR A 371 34.76 -1.20 -40.61
CA THR A 371 35.68 -2.10 -39.91
C THR A 371 35.16 -2.31 -38.50
N PRO A 372 34.52 -3.45 -38.18
CA PRO A 372 33.99 -3.70 -36.84
C PRO A 372 35.13 -4.01 -35.86
N GLU A 373 35.19 -3.26 -34.77
CA GLU A 373 36.01 -3.55 -33.60
C GLU A 373 35.08 -4.03 -32.49
N GLU A 374 35.30 -5.24 -31.96
CA GLU A 374 34.47 -5.71 -30.85
C GLU A 374 34.76 -4.87 -29.60
N ARG A 375 33.69 -4.42 -28.94
CA ARG A 375 33.81 -3.78 -27.63
C ARG A 375 34.53 -4.75 -26.70
N GLN A 376 35.71 -4.37 -26.22
CA GLN A 376 36.31 -5.04 -25.07
C GLN A 376 35.31 -4.94 -23.92
N ALA A 377 34.77 -6.08 -23.51
CA ALA A 377 33.91 -6.16 -22.34
C ALA A 377 34.67 -5.52 -21.18
N ALA A 378 34.14 -4.44 -20.63
CA ALA A 378 34.66 -3.85 -19.41
C ALA A 378 34.52 -4.92 -18.31
N ALA A 379 35.62 -5.61 -18.04
CA ALA A 379 35.76 -6.44 -16.87
C ALA A 379 35.71 -5.52 -15.64
N ALA A 380 34.62 -5.62 -14.90
CA ALA A 380 34.54 -5.35 -13.46
C ALA A 380 35.05 -3.97 -12.96
N GLU A 381 34.26 -2.91 -13.16
CA GLU A 381 34.13 -1.86 -12.14
C GLU A 381 33.14 -2.33 -11.05
N ALA A 382 33.57 -3.36 -10.31
CA ALA A 382 32.97 -3.79 -9.05
C ALA A 382 34.04 -4.37 -8.09
N ALA A 383 35.31 -4.02 -8.30
CA ALA A 383 36.42 -4.46 -7.46
C ALA A 383 37.53 -3.40 -7.42
N GLN A 384 37.18 -2.16 -7.06
CA GLN A 384 38.14 -1.12 -6.67
C GLN A 384 37.47 -0.05 -5.80
N ASP A 385 36.77 -0.48 -4.74
CA ASP A 385 36.61 0.34 -3.54
C ASP A 385 36.62 -0.61 -2.33
N GLY A 386 37.83 -0.99 -1.93
CA GLY A 386 38.04 -2.03 -0.93
C GLY A 386 39.47 -2.55 -0.87
N ALA A 387 40.47 -1.67 -0.98
CA ALA A 387 41.86 -1.98 -0.65
C ALA A 387 42.66 -0.69 -0.43
N ALA A 388 42.38 0.03 0.65
CA ALA A 388 43.36 0.90 1.28
C ALA A 388 43.80 0.22 2.58
N GLU A 389 44.72 -0.73 2.42
CA GLU A 389 45.56 -1.33 3.46
C GLU A 389 46.32 -0.22 4.18
N GLY A 390 46.43 -0.36 5.50
CA GLY A 390 47.11 0.59 6.37
C GLY A 390 48.60 0.76 6.05
N ALA A 391 49.07 1.98 6.30
CA ALA A 391 50.47 2.27 6.59
C ALA A 391 50.52 3.31 7.71
N ALA A 392 50.98 2.87 8.88
CA ALA A 392 51.44 3.75 9.95
C ALA A 392 52.71 4.50 9.51
N PRO A 393 53.00 5.64 10.15
CA PRO A 393 54.25 5.67 10.90
C PRO A 393 54.13 6.33 12.29
N GLU A 394 54.74 5.67 13.29
CA GLU A 394 55.37 6.29 14.47
C GLU A 394 56.55 7.20 14.03
N ALA A 395 57.08 8.20 14.72
CA ALA A 395 56.91 8.84 16.02
C ALA A 395 57.62 10.22 15.95
N GLY A 396 57.32 11.15 16.86
CA GLY A 396 58.07 12.41 16.96
C GLY A 396 57.58 13.36 18.05
N THR A 397 58.16 13.21 19.23
CA THR A 397 58.04 13.95 20.49
C THR A 397 58.15 15.48 20.37
N GLY A 398 57.37 16.21 21.17
CA GLY A 398 57.57 17.64 21.42
C GLY A 398 56.55 18.21 22.39
N ALA A 399 56.90 18.21 23.67
CA ALA A 399 56.17 18.87 24.75
C ALA A 399 56.31 20.40 24.64
N ASP A 400 55.22 21.13 24.90
CA ASP A 400 55.32 22.33 25.74
C ASP A 400 53.97 22.61 26.43
N ALA A 401 54.07 23.02 27.69
CA ALA A 401 53.00 23.35 28.59
C ALA A 401 52.85 24.87 28.63
N SER A 402 51.62 25.40 28.68
CA SER A 402 51.36 26.55 29.54
C SER A 402 49.88 26.73 29.81
N ALA A 403 49.58 26.90 31.10
CA ALA A 403 48.30 27.27 31.67
C ALA A 403 48.03 28.79 31.58
N SER A 404 46.74 29.18 31.63
CA SER A 404 46.15 30.37 32.29
C SER A 404 44.65 30.36 31.93
N ALA A 405 43.68 30.11 32.82
CA ALA A 405 43.23 30.87 33.99
C ALA A 405 42.85 32.34 33.69
N GLY A 406 41.61 32.72 34.05
CA GLY A 406 41.02 34.07 33.92
C GLY A 406 39.53 33.99 33.55
N GLU A 407 38.64 33.58 34.46
CA GLU A 407 37.91 34.43 35.43
C GLU A 407 36.75 35.25 34.81
N GLN A 408 35.53 34.95 35.29
CA GLN A 408 34.22 35.63 35.14
C GLN A 408 34.26 37.10 35.66
N PRO A 409 33.23 37.99 35.50
CA PRO A 409 31.78 37.69 35.65
C PRO A 409 30.78 38.53 34.80
N ALA A 410 29.49 38.24 35.04
CA ALA A 410 28.30 38.95 34.56
C ALA A 410 28.19 40.41 35.08
N PRO A 411 27.19 41.21 34.65
CA PRO A 411 25.96 41.22 35.47
C PRO A 411 24.62 41.41 34.74
N GLU A 412 23.63 40.84 35.43
CA GLU A 412 22.20 41.09 35.63
C GLU A 412 21.68 42.54 35.54
N ALA A 413 20.47 42.69 34.98
CA ALA A 413 19.33 43.54 35.40
C ALA A 413 18.27 43.51 34.26
N GLY A 414 16.96 43.39 34.46
CA GLY A 414 16.16 43.66 35.64
C GLY A 414 15.12 44.74 35.35
N ASN A 415 13.87 44.30 35.22
CA ASN A 415 12.66 44.96 35.73
C ASN A 415 11.76 45.84 34.83
N ALA A 416 10.46 45.81 35.22
CA ALA A 416 9.37 46.77 35.04
C ALA A 416 8.57 46.70 33.72
N GLU A 417 7.24 46.88 33.67
CA GLU A 417 6.12 46.92 34.61
C GLU A 417 4.85 47.07 33.72
N GLN A 418 3.71 46.56 34.17
CA GLN A 418 2.36 46.80 33.61
C GLN A 418 1.95 48.30 33.79
N PRO A 419 0.93 48.89 33.08
CA PRO A 419 -0.47 48.61 33.42
C PRO A 419 -1.58 48.82 32.33
N ALA A 420 -2.77 48.40 32.78
CA ALA A 420 -4.18 48.51 32.36
C ALA A 420 -4.71 49.68 31.50
N GLU A 421 -5.83 49.39 30.79
CA GLU A 421 -7.13 50.12 30.72
C GLU A 421 -8.05 49.29 29.78
N GLU A 422 -9.21 48.72 30.17
CA GLU A 422 -10.49 49.26 30.63
C GLU A 422 -11.31 49.97 29.53
N SER A 423 -12.44 49.38 29.10
CA SER A 423 -13.79 50.02 29.11
C SER A 423 -14.86 49.34 28.23
N ALA A 424 -16.07 49.30 28.82
CA ALA A 424 -17.44 49.29 28.27
C ALA A 424 -18.03 47.96 27.75
N GLU A 425 -19.03 47.27 28.37
CA GLU A 425 -20.34 47.64 28.97
C GLU A 425 -21.53 47.51 27.98
N GLN A 426 -22.28 46.39 28.12
CA GLN A 426 -23.76 46.15 28.13
C GLN A 426 -24.74 46.93 27.20
N PRO A 427 -26.06 46.57 27.10
CA PRO A 427 -26.81 45.33 27.42
C PRO A 427 -27.91 44.92 26.37
N ALA A 428 -28.58 43.80 26.68
CA ALA A 428 -30.00 43.43 26.48
C ALA A 428 -30.85 44.02 25.33
N ASP A 429 -31.55 43.15 24.59
CA ASP A 429 -33.00 43.29 24.44
C ASP A 429 -33.71 41.97 24.05
N GLN A 430 -34.78 41.68 24.77
CA GLN A 430 -35.86 40.73 24.47
C GLN A 430 -37.12 41.62 24.50
N PRO A 431 -38.12 41.47 23.62
CA PRO A 431 -39.24 40.66 24.10
C PRO A 431 -40.07 39.95 23.01
N ALA A 432 -41.02 39.18 23.53
CA ALA A 432 -42.05 38.37 22.91
C ALA A 432 -43.10 39.10 22.06
N ALA A 433 -43.76 38.33 21.18
CA ALA A 433 -45.16 38.46 20.74
C ALA A 433 -45.55 37.05 20.21
N GLU A 434 -46.45 36.28 20.81
CA GLU A 434 -47.90 36.47 20.97
C GLU A 434 -48.62 36.61 19.63
N GLY A 435 -49.40 35.59 19.25
CA GLY A 435 -50.13 35.52 17.99
C GLY A 435 -51.04 34.29 17.93
N ALA A 436 -52.24 34.47 18.46
CA ALA A 436 -53.36 33.55 18.41
C ALA A 436 -53.86 33.25 16.98
N GLY A 437 -54.51 32.10 16.80
CA GLY A 437 -55.25 31.79 15.58
C GLY A 437 -55.99 30.46 15.69
N ALA A 438 -57.30 30.56 15.90
CA ALA A 438 -58.26 29.47 16.04
C ALA A 438 -58.75 28.92 14.68
N GLU A 439 -59.74 28.03 14.75
CA GLU A 439 -60.62 27.47 13.70
C GLU A 439 -60.12 26.16 13.06
N SER A 440 -60.73 25.01 13.38
CA SER A 440 -62.00 24.43 12.86
C SER A 440 -61.85 23.97 11.40
N ALA A 441 -62.38 22.86 10.88
CA ALA A 441 -63.21 21.77 11.35
C ALA A 441 -63.12 20.62 10.32
N THR A 442 -63.62 19.43 10.68
CA THR A 442 -64.29 18.43 9.80
C THR A 442 -63.56 17.84 8.57
N GLU A 443 -63.29 16.52 8.61
CA GLU A 443 -63.75 15.50 7.63
C GLU A 443 -63.38 14.10 8.20
N THR A 444 -64.30 13.29 8.74
CA THR A 444 -65.25 12.36 8.09
C THR A 444 -64.59 11.29 7.20
N GLY A 445 -64.80 10.01 7.55
CA GLY A 445 -64.65 8.86 6.63
C GLY A 445 -63.67 7.80 7.13
N ALA A 446 -64.03 6.94 8.07
CA ALA A 446 -64.75 5.67 7.87
C ALA A 446 -63.87 4.52 7.33
N GLY A 447 -63.96 3.35 8.00
CA GLY A 447 -63.93 2.07 7.29
C GLY A 447 -62.72 1.16 7.47
N GLN A 448 -62.64 0.53 8.64
CA GLN A 448 -61.96 -0.74 8.96
C GLN A 448 -62.59 -1.93 8.17
N PRO A 449 -62.13 -3.21 8.22
CA PRO A 449 -60.78 -3.83 8.22
C PRO A 449 -60.60 -4.99 7.18
N ALA A 450 -59.39 -5.57 7.21
CA ALA A 450 -59.05 -7.00 7.09
C ALA A 450 -59.41 -7.80 5.81
N ASN A 451 -58.35 -8.25 5.14
CA ASN A 451 -58.07 -9.67 4.93
C ASN A 451 -56.56 -9.91 4.92
#